data_AF-A0AAW0LDX5-F1
#
_entry.id   AF-A0AAW0LDX5-F1
#
_cell.length_a   1.000
_cell.length_b   1.000
_cell.length_c   1.000
_cell.angle_alpha   90.00
_cell.angle_beta   90.00
_cell.angle_gamma   90.00
#
_symmetry.space_group_name_H-M   'P 1'
#
loop_
_entity.id
_entity.type
_entity.pdbx_description
1 polymer ?
#
loop_
_entity_poly.entity_id
_entity_poly.type
_entity_poly.pdbx_seq_one_letter_code
_entity_poly.pdbx_strand_id
1 'polypeptide(L)'
;MPLQEIETGHQDVVHDVAMDYYGKRVAMASSDHSIKITGEGNPNEWTQAHVFNDHKSSVNSVAWAPHELGLCLACGSSDGNISVFTARPDGGWDTSRINQAHPVGVTSVSWAPSTAPGALVGSGLLDPVQKLCSGGCDNTVMVWKLYNGTWKMDCFPALQMLTDWVRDVAWAPNLGLPKSTIASASQDGKVIIWTVAKEGDQWEGKVLNDFKTPVCRVSWSLTGNILAVADGNNSVTLWKEAVDGEWQQVTTVEPKNLLFFFLTVSS
;
A
#
# COMPACT_ATOMS: atom_id res chain seq x y z
N MET A 1 6.59 -25.50 8.97
CA MET A 1 7.60 -25.36 7.90
C MET A 1 8.90 -24.90 8.55
N PRO A 2 10.07 -25.36 8.07
CA PRO A 2 11.33 -24.73 8.45
C PRO A 2 11.35 -23.27 7.98
N LEU A 3 12.04 -22.40 8.72
CA LEU A 3 12.33 -21.04 8.29
C LEU A 3 13.27 -21.11 7.08
N GLN A 4 12.90 -20.44 6.00
CA GLN A 4 13.73 -20.34 4.80
C GLN A 4 14.27 -18.92 4.67
N GLU A 5 15.59 -18.80 4.60
CA GLU A 5 16.24 -17.52 4.31
C GLU A 5 16.29 -17.30 2.80
N ILE A 6 15.85 -16.11 2.37
CA ILE A 6 15.89 -15.69 0.97
C ILE A 6 16.95 -14.60 0.88
N GLU A 7 18.00 -14.83 0.10
CA GLU A 7 18.98 -13.79 -0.20
C GLU A 7 18.32 -12.68 -1.03
N THR A 8 18.43 -11.45 -0.57
CA THR A 8 17.83 -10.29 -1.23
C THR A 8 18.55 -9.95 -2.54
N GLY A 9 19.84 -10.26 -2.63
CA GLY A 9 20.72 -9.92 -3.75
C GLY A 9 20.89 -8.41 -3.96
N HIS A 10 20.35 -7.56 -3.10
CA HIS A 10 20.41 -6.10 -3.21
C HIS A 10 21.77 -5.55 -2.77
N GLN A 11 22.19 -4.42 -3.38
CA GLN A 11 23.48 -3.80 -3.05
C GLN A 11 23.40 -2.83 -1.87
N ASP A 12 22.19 -2.44 -1.48
CA ASP A 12 21.92 -1.48 -0.42
C ASP A 12 20.68 -1.91 0.38
N VAL A 13 20.28 -1.11 1.37
CA VAL A 13 19.18 -1.38 2.29
C VAL A 13 17.88 -1.67 1.53
N VAL A 14 17.18 -2.72 1.96
CA VAL A 14 15.83 -3.04 1.50
C VAL A 14 14.85 -2.26 2.36
N HIS A 15 14.03 -1.43 1.73
CA HIS A 15 13.06 -0.58 2.42
C HIS A 15 11.72 -1.28 2.65
N ASP A 16 11.32 -2.13 1.71
CA ASP A 16 10.01 -2.77 1.74
C ASP A 16 10.02 -4.11 1.00
N VAL A 17 9.15 -5.01 1.44
CA VAL A 17 9.02 -6.37 0.91
C VAL A 17 7.55 -6.76 0.89
N ALA A 18 7.07 -7.22 -0.26
CA ALA A 18 5.69 -7.65 -0.44
C ALA A 18 5.62 -9.03 -1.08
N MET A 19 4.75 -9.90 -0.54
CA MET A 19 4.46 -11.21 -1.14
C MET A 19 3.21 -11.14 -2.01
N ASP A 20 3.18 -11.92 -3.09
CA ASP A 20 1.99 -12.06 -3.92
C ASP A 20 0.88 -12.83 -3.18
N TYR A 21 -0.34 -12.74 -3.69
CA TYR A 21 -1.53 -13.37 -3.11
C TYR A 21 -1.36 -14.88 -2.87
N TYR A 22 -0.61 -15.55 -3.76
CA TYR A 22 -0.39 -17.00 -3.71
C TYR A 22 0.85 -17.41 -2.91
N GLY A 23 1.64 -16.47 -2.40
CA GLY A 23 2.88 -16.72 -1.66
C GLY A 23 3.99 -17.37 -2.49
N LYS A 24 3.93 -17.26 -3.83
CA LYS A 24 4.91 -17.84 -4.77
C LYS A 24 5.94 -16.83 -5.25
N ARG A 25 5.71 -15.54 -5.01
CA ARG A 25 6.59 -14.46 -5.44
C ARG A 25 6.75 -13.44 -4.34
N VAL A 26 7.97 -12.92 -4.21
CA VAL A 26 8.31 -11.84 -3.30
C VAL A 26 8.90 -10.71 -4.13
N ALA A 27 8.38 -9.50 -3.97
CA ALA A 27 8.97 -8.28 -4.50
C ALA A 27 9.70 -7.54 -3.38
N MET A 28 10.87 -7.01 -3.70
CA MET A 28 11.73 -6.26 -2.77
C MET A 28 12.08 -4.92 -3.39
N ALA A 29 11.98 -3.86 -2.60
CA ALA A 29 12.33 -2.50 -2.97
C ALA A 29 13.57 -2.05 -2.19
N SER A 30 14.55 -1.45 -2.87
CA SER A 30 15.83 -1.08 -2.26
C SER A 30 16.29 0.33 -2.62
N SER A 31 17.18 0.85 -1.76
CA SER A 31 17.99 2.04 -2.00
C SER A 31 18.86 1.97 -3.25
N ASP A 32 19.18 0.77 -3.74
CA ASP A 32 19.97 0.57 -4.96
C ASP A 32 19.23 0.93 -6.27
N HIS A 33 18.04 1.52 -6.16
CA HIS A 33 17.16 1.96 -7.24
C HIS A 33 16.53 0.79 -8.02
N SER A 34 16.72 -0.44 -7.54
CA SER A 34 16.18 -1.63 -8.16
C SER A 34 14.98 -2.18 -7.39
N ILE A 35 14.06 -2.78 -8.15
CA ILE A 35 13.05 -3.69 -7.62
C ILE A 35 13.40 -5.09 -8.08
N LYS A 36 13.49 -6.03 -7.14
CA LYS A 36 13.76 -7.43 -7.45
C LYS A 36 12.54 -8.27 -7.14
N ILE A 37 12.16 -9.13 -8.08
CA ILE A 37 11.13 -10.15 -7.87
C ILE A 37 11.83 -11.50 -7.82
N THR A 38 11.64 -12.21 -6.72
CA THR A 38 12.09 -13.58 -6.52
C THR A 38 10.88 -14.50 -6.50
N GLY A 39 10.93 -15.61 -7.22
CA GLY A 39 9.84 -16.56 -7.31
C GLY A 39 10.28 -17.97 -6.91
N GLU A 40 9.33 -18.75 -6.40
CA GLU A 40 9.50 -20.18 -6.16
C GLU A 40 9.26 -20.93 -7.48
N GLY A 41 10.35 -21.37 -8.13
CA GLY A 41 10.29 -22.14 -9.38
C GLY A 41 10.07 -23.64 -9.12
N ASN A 42 10.86 -24.18 -8.20
CA ASN A 42 10.70 -25.51 -7.62
C ASN A 42 10.38 -25.39 -6.13
N PRO A 43 9.73 -26.40 -5.50
CA PRO A 43 9.45 -26.36 -4.06
C PRO A 43 10.73 -26.11 -3.25
N ASN A 44 10.73 -25.06 -2.43
CA ASN A 44 11.85 -24.56 -1.64
C ASN A 44 13.06 -24.01 -2.43
N GLU A 45 12.92 -23.69 -3.72
CA GLU A 45 13.97 -23.06 -4.51
C GLU A 45 13.52 -21.68 -5.01
N TRP A 46 14.02 -20.64 -4.33
CA TRP A 46 13.75 -19.24 -4.65
C TRP A 46 14.82 -18.71 -5.57
N THR A 47 14.42 -18.26 -6.76
CA THR A 47 15.33 -17.68 -7.75
C THR A 47 14.85 -16.29 -8.18
N GLN A 48 15.81 -15.42 -8.47
CA GLN A 48 15.50 -14.07 -8.95
C GLN A 48 14.86 -14.17 -10.34
N ALA A 49 13.57 -13.84 -10.43
CA ALA A 49 12.79 -13.91 -11.65
C ALA A 49 12.96 -12.65 -12.51
N HIS A 50 12.89 -11.46 -11.88
CA HIS A 50 12.97 -10.19 -12.60
C HIS A 50 13.67 -9.10 -11.77
N VAL A 51 14.28 -8.14 -12.49
CA VAL A 51 14.87 -6.93 -11.91
C VAL A 51 14.40 -5.72 -12.72
N PHE A 52 13.87 -4.71 -12.04
CA PHE A 52 13.51 -3.43 -12.64
C PHE A 52 14.46 -2.35 -12.13
N ASN A 53 15.12 -1.64 -13.04
CA ASN A 53 16.08 -0.57 -12.73
C ASN A 53 15.60 0.77 -13.30
N ASP A 54 14.32 1.00 -13.12
CA ASP A 54 13.54 1.98 -13.85
C ASP A 54 13.53 3.35 -13.16
N HIS A 55 13.85 3.39 -11.87
CA HIS A 55 13.83 4.58 -11.03
C HIS A 55 15.18 5.27 -10.97
N LYS A 56 15.16 6.58 -10.69
CA LYS A 56 16.38 7.40 -10.60
C LYS A 56 16.86 7.60 -9.16
N SER A 57 16.15 7.05 -8.19
CA SER A 57 16.42 7.19 -6.77
C SER A 57 15.92 5.96 -6.02
N SER A 58 16.09 5.95 -4.70
CA SER A 58 15.65 4.86 -3.81
C SER A 58 14.18 4.52 -4.03
N VAL A 59 13.88 3.21 -4.05
CA VAL A 59 12.50 2.71 -4.07
C VAL A 59 12.10 2.45 -2.63
N ASN A 60 11.10 3.19 -2.15
CA ASN A 60 10.73 3.20 -0.74
C ASN A 60 9.65 2.18 -0.39
N SER A 61 8.78 1.86 -1.35
CA SER A 61 7.65 0.97 -1.11
C SER A 61 7.24 0.20 -2.35
N VAL A 62 6.73 -1.01 -2.13
CA VAL A 62 6.27 -1.93 -3.16
C VAL A 62 4.98 -2.62 -2.73
N ALA A 63 4.01 -2.72 -3.64
CA ALA A 63 2.74 -3.36 -3.35
C ALA A 63 2.25 -4.17 -4.55
N TRP A 64 1.87 -5.42 -4.32
CA TRP A 64 1.19 -6.27 -5.31
C TRP A 64 -0.27 -5.86 -5.45
N ALA A 65 -0.75 -5.82 -6.69
CA ALA A 65 -2.14 -5.60 -6.98
C ALA A 65 -2.99 -6.82 -6.60
N PRO A 66 -4.30 -6.62 -6.32
CA PRO A 66 -5.24 -7.71 -6.16
C PRO A 66 -5.20 -8.71 -7.32
N HIS A 67 -5.31 -10.00 -7.01
CA HIS A 67 -5.12 -11.09 -7.96
C HIS A 67 -6.10 -11.06 -9.15
N GLU A 68 -7.27 -10.42 -9.00
CA GLU A 68 -8.25 -10.26 -10.09
C GLU A 68 -7.79 -9.31 -11.19
N LEU A 69 -6.82 -8.44 -10.90
CA LEU A 69 -6.19 -7.55 -11.89
C LEU A 69 -5.06 -8.23 -12.67
N GLY A 70 -4.77 -9.49 -12.35
CA GLY A 70 -3.59 -10.20 -12.84
C GLY A 70 -2.34 -9.84 -12.05
N LEU A 71 -1.19 -10.28 -12.56
CA LEU A 71 0.08 -10.06 -11.88
C LEU A 71 0.57 -8.63 -12.15
N CYS A 72 0.32 -7.73 -11.20
CA CYS A 72 0.68 -6.33 -11.29
C CYS A 72 1.35 -5.86 -9.99
N LEU A 73 2.34 -4.97 -10.11
CA LEU A 73 3.15 -4.46 -9.01
C LEU A 73 3.20 -2.94 -9.11
N ALA A 74 2.93 -2.22 -8.02
CA ALA A 74 3.19 -0.79 -7.91
C ALA A 74 4.43 -0.55 -7.04
N CYS A 75 5.20 0.48 -7.37
CA CYS A 75 6.29 0.94 -6.54
C CYS A 75 6.35 2.47 -6.48
N GLY A 76 6.66 2.98 -5.29
CA GLY A 76 6.90 4.40 -5.03
C GLY A 76 8.39 4.67 -4.84
N SER A 77 8.91 5.69 -5.51
CA SER A 77 10.31 6.11 -5.38
C SER A 77 10.45 7.53 -4.85
N SER A 78 11.59 7.78 -4.21
CA SER A 78 12.07 9.12 -3.86
C SER A 78 12.28 10.03 -5.08
N ASP A 79 12.28 9.50 -6.31
CA ASP A 79 12.30 10.31 -7.54
C ASP A 79 10.98 11.04 -7.84
N GLY A 80 9.96 10.80 -7.00
CA GLY A 80 8.65 11.43 -7.06
C GLY A 80 7.67 10.78 -8.03
N ASN A 81 8.05 9.66 -8.64
CA ASN A 81 7.22 8.91 -9.56
C ASN A 81 6.74 7.60 -8.93
N ILE A 82 5.59 7.13 -9.43
CA ILE A 82 5.08 5.79 -9.15
C ILE A 82 5.19 5.00 -10.45
N SER A 83 5.82 3.83 -10.39
CA SER A 83 5.82 2.90 -11.53
C SER A 83 4.88 1.73 -11.24
N VAL A 84 4.17 1.29 -12.25
CA VAL A 84 3.28 0.13 -12.21
C VAL A 84 3.74 -0.85 -13.27
N PHE A 85 4.12 -2.05 -12.84
CA PHE A 85 4.57 -3.14 -13.69
C PHE A 85 3.46 -4.16 -13.83
N THR A 86 3.03 -4.46 -15.06
CA THR A 86 1.99 -5.46 -15.34
C THR A 86 2.59 -6.59 -16.15
N ALA A 87 2.51 -7.82 -15.65
CA ALA A 87 3.04 -8.97 -16.37
C ALA A 87 2.15 -9.31 -17.57
N ARG A 88 2.80 -9.60 -18.69
CA ARG A 88 2.15 -10.05 -19.92
C ARG A 88 2.10 -11.58 -19.96
N PRO A 89 1.16 -12.17 -20.72
CA PRO A 89 1.08 -13.63 -20.90
C PRO A 89 2.32 -14.26 -21.56
N ASP A 90 3.13 -13.49 -22.28
CA ASP A 90 4.37 -13.92 -22.92
C ASP A 90 5.58 -13.98 -21.95
N GLY A 91 5.38 -13.62 -20.67
CA GLY A 91 6.43 -13.53 -19.66
C GLY A 91 7.15 -12.18 -19.63
N GLY A 92 6.80 -11.25 -20.52
CA GLY A 92 7.26 -9.86 -20.47
C GLY A 92 6.54 -9.04 -19.40
N TRP A 93 7.01 -7.81 -19.21
CA TRP A 93 6.38 -6.84 -18.31
C TRP A 93 6.14 -5.53 -19.03
N ASP A 94 4.93 -5.00 -18.88
CA ASP A 94 4.57 -3.64 -19.23
C ASP A 94 4.88 -2.70 -18.09
N THR A 95 5.37 -1.51 -18.41
CA THR A 95 5.60 -0.44 -17.43
C THR A 95 4.72 0.75 -17.74
N SER A 96 3.88 1.11 -16.78
CA SER A 96 3.14 2.37 -16.74
C SER A 96 3.72 3.26 -15.65
N ARG A 97 3.74 4.58 -15.85
CA ARG A 97 4.29 5.52 -14.86
C ARG A 97 3.35 6.66 -14.58
N ILE A 98 3.28 7.03 -13.31
CA ILE A 98 2.67 8.26 -12.81
C ILE A 98 3.81 9.23 -12.53
N ASN A 99 4.04 10.13 -13.48
CA ASN A 99 5.11 11.10 -13.37
C ASN A 99 4.72 12.23 -12.42
N GLN A 100 5.67 12.68 -11.59
CA GLN A 100 5.46 13.79 -10.64
C GLN A 100 4.22 13.56 -9.75
N ALA A 101 4.04 12.32 -9.28
CA ALA A 101 2.98 11.99 -8.33
C ALA A 101 3.17 12.79 -7.03
N HIS A 102 4.40 12.81 -6.51
CA HIS A 102 4.80 13.61 -5.36
C HIS A 102 6.16 14.26 -5.64
N PRO A 103 6.24 15.57 -5.90
CA PRO A 103 7.50 16.22 -6.36
C PRO A 103 8.70 16.06 -5.42
N VAL A 104 8.44 15.84 -4.12
CA VAL A 104 9.50 15.67 -3.10
C VAL A 104 9.92 14.20 -2.95
N GLY A 105 9.07 13.25 -3.34
CA GLY A 105 9.32 11.82 -3.20
C GLY A 105 8.09 11.06 -2.68
N VAL A 106 7.91 9.84 -3.19
CA VAL A 106 6.85 8.91 -2.76
C VAL A 106 7.39 8.01 -1.67
N THR A 107 6.71 7.94 -0.53
CA THR A 107 7.15 7.16 0.64
C THR A 107 6.46 5.81 0.74
N SER A 108 5.19 5.72 0.34
CA SER A 108 4.39 4.51 0.44
C SER A 108 3.34 4.45 -0.68
N VAL A 109 3.02 3.23 -1.11
CA VAL A 109 1.97 2.95 -2.10
C VAL A 109 1.11 1.79 -1.61
N SER A 110 -0.20 1.86 -1.86
CA SER A 110 -1.12 0.78 -1.50
C SER A 110 -2.24 0.65 -2.53
N TRP A 111 -2.58 -0.59 -2.89
CA TRP A 111 -3.62 -0.86 -3.88
C TRP A 111 -5.01 -0.82 -3.25
N ALA A 112 -5.97 -0.27 -3.99
CA ALA A 112 -7.36 -0.45 -3.68
C ALA A 112 -7.81 -1.88 -4.07
N PRO A 113 -8.85 -2.41 -3.43
CA PRO A 113 -9.52 -3.63 -3.89
C PRO A 113 -9.94 -3.53 -5.36
N SER A 114 -9.85 -4.65 -6.08
CA SER A 114 -10.24 -4.76 -7.50
C SER A 114 -11.75 -4.60 -7.72
N THR A 115 -12.54 -4.83 -6.66
CA THR A 115 -13.98 -4.66 -6.66
C THR A 115 -14.37 -3.22 -6.35
N ALA A 116 -15.23 -2.64 -7.19
CA ALA A 116 -15.82 -1.35 -6.91
C ALA A 116 -16.59 -1.37 -5.58
N PRO A 117 -16.58 -0.30 -4.78
CA PRO A 117 -17.35 -0.23 -3.53
C PRO A 117 -18.83 -0.53 -3.79
N GLY A 118 -19.42 -1.43 -3.00
CA GLY A 118 -20.82 -1.85 -3.18
C GLY A 118 -21.08 -2.83 -4.34
N ALA A 119 -20.05 -3.40 -4.97
CA ALA A 119 -20.15 -4.39 -6.05
C ALA A 119 -21.10 -5.57 -5.74
N LEU A 120 -21.22 -6.00 -4.48
CA LEU A 120 -22.12 -7.08 -4.07
C LEU A 120 -23.62 -6.70 -4.13
N VAL A 121 -23.94 -5.42 -4.33
CA VAL A 121 -25.32 -4.90 -4.33
C VAL A 121 -25.78 -4.52 -5.77
N GLY A 122 -24.86 -4.46 -6.74
CA GLY A 122 -25.14 -4.08 -8.12
C GLY A 122 -25.23 -5.27 -9.09
N SER A 123 -26.22 -5.27 -9.98
CA SER A 123 -26.45 -6.33 -10.98
C SER A 123 -25.62 -6.19 -12.28
N GLY A 124 -24.42 -5.60 -12.21
CA GLY A 124 -23.57 -5.31 -13.38
C GLY A 124 -22.33 -6.22 -13.46
N LEU A 125 -21.78 -6.40 -14.67
CA LEU A 125 -20.45 -6.98 -14.85
C LEU A 125 -19.44 -6.12 -14.09
N LEU A 126 -18.67 -6.76 -13.19
CA LEU A 126 -17.66 -6.10 -12.38
C LEU A 126 -16.40 -5.91 -13.22
N ASP A 127 -16.33 -4.82 -13.97
CA ASP A 127 -15.05 -4.41 -14.54
C ASP A 127 -14.11 -4.07 -13.39
N PRO A 128 -12.96 -4.75 -13.26
CA PRO A 128 -12.11 -4.56 -12.11
C PRO A 128 -11.46 -3.18 -12.20
N VAL A 129 -11.49 -2.46 -11.09
CA VAL A 129 -11.03 -1.08 -11.04
C VAL A 129 -9.59 -1.04 -10.55
N GLN A 130 -8.69 -0.53 -11.38
CA GLN A 130 -7.30 -0.28 -10.97
C GLN A 130 -7.20 1.07 -10.27
N LYS A 131 -7.11 1.02 -8.94
CA LYS A 131 -6.88 2.17 -8.08
C LYS A 131 -5.72 1.90 -7.13
N LEU A 132 -4.98 2.95 -6.83
CA LEU A 132 -3.93 2.92 -5.81
C LEU A 132 -3.92 4.25 -5.07
N CYS A 133 -3.47 4.23 -3.82
CA CYS A 133 -3.12 5.44 -3.08
C CYS A 133 -1.62 5.53 -2.87
N SER A 134 -1.14 6.76 -2.70
CA SER A 134 0.25 7.07 -2.44
C SER A 134 0.39 8.12 -1.35
N GLY A 135 1.41 7.97 -0.53
CA GLY A 135 1.86 8.98 0.43
C GLY A 135 3.15 9.64 -0.04
N GLY A 136 3.27 10.95 0.19
CA GLY A 136 4.44 11.72 -0.20
C GLY A 136 5.16 12.42 0.96
N CYS A 137 6.42 12.78 0.72
CA CYS A 137 7.18 13.74 1.53
C CYS A 137 6.66 15.18 1.39
N ASP A 138 5.64 15.41 0.56
CA ASP A 138 4.96 16.70 0.37
C ASP A 138 3.75 16.88 1.31
N ASN A 139 3.60 15.99 2.30
CA ASN A 139 2.53 15.97 3.30
C ASN A 139 1.14 15.69 2.70
N THR A 140 1.10 15.15 1.48
CA THR A 140 -0.16 14.82 0.80
C THR A 140 -0.33 13.31 0.66
N VAL A 141 -1.59 12.90 0.67
CA VAL A 141 -2.00 11.58 0.20
C VAL A 141 -2.76 11.78 -1.10
N MET A 142 -2.42 10.99 -2.11
CA MET A 142 -3.09 11.02 -3.41
C MET A 142 -3.67 9.66 -3.75
N VAL A 143 -4.78 9.69 -4.49
CA VAL A 143 -5.47 8.52 -5.02
C VAL A 143 -5.41 8.60 -6.53
N TRP A 144 -5.01 7.50 -7.15
CA TRP A 144 -4.84 7.37 -8.58
C TRP A 144 -5.76 6.29 -9.10
N LYS A 145 -6.38 6.54 -10.25
CA LYS A 145 -7.20 5.56 -10.98
C LYS A 145 -6.69 5.45 -12.41
N LEU A 146 -6.65 4.23 -12.93
CA LEU A 146 -6.36 3.98 -14.33
C LEU A 146 -7.60 4.24 -15.18
N TYR A 147 -7.50 5.19 -16.11
CA TYR A 147 -8.53 5.51 -17.08
C TYR A 147 -8.02 5.21 -18.49
N ASN A 148 -8.58 4.21 -19.17
CA ASN A 148 -8.22 3.84 -20.54
C ASN A 148 -6.69 3.70 -20.74
N GLY A 149 -6.00 3.06 -19.79
CA GLY A 149 -4.55 2.87 -19.84
C GLY A 149 -3.71 4.07 -19.40
N THR A 150 -4.34 5.18 -18.98
CA THR A 150 -3.62 6.35 -18.43
C THR A 150 -3.99 6.58 -16.98
N TRP A 151 -3.00 6.62 -16.10
CA TRP A 151 -3.19 6.94 -14.69
C TRP A 151 -3.53 8.42 -14.52
N LYS A 152 -4.60 8.70 -13.77
CA LYS A 152 -5.00 10.06 -13.40
C LYS A 152 -5.33 10.13 -11.92
N MET A 153 -5.12 11.30 -11.34
CA MET A 153 -5.51 11.57 -9.97
C MET A 153 -7.04 11.54 -9.85
N ASP A 154 -7.55 10.70 -8.95
CA ASP A 154 -8.98 10.48 -8.69
C ASP A 154 -9.48 11.37 -7.55
N CYS A 155 -8.63 11.67 -6.56
CA CYS A 155 -8.93 12.65 -5.52
C CYS A 155 -8.56 14.06 -5.99
N PHE A 156 -9.55 14.92 -6.19
CA PHE A 156 -9.29 16.35 -6.41
C PHE A 156 -10.14 17.18 -5.44
N PRO A 157 -9.51 17.98 -4.54
CA PRO A 157 -8.07 18.20 -4.39
C PRO A 157 -7.30 17.02 -3.74
N ALA A 158 -5.97 17.11 -3.70
CA ALA A 158 -5.13 16.15 -2.95
C ALA A 158 -5.50 16.14 -1.46
N LEU A 159 -5.38 14.98 -0.82
CA LEU A 159 -5.79 14.79 0.57
C LEU A 159 -4.73 15.41 1.50
N GLN A 160 -5.01 16.61 1.98
CA GLN A 160 -4.06 17.42 2.74
C GLN A 160 -4.65 17.85 4.09
N MET A 161 -4.36 17.06 5.11
CA MET A 161 -4.61 17.39 6.52
C MET A 161 -3.40 17.14 7.42
N LEU A 162 -2.39 16.44 6.91
CA LEU A 162 -1.14 16.14 7.60
C LEU A 162 -0.19 17.34 7.51
N THR A 163 0.60 17.53 8.56
CA THR A 163 1.49 18.69 8.68
C THR A 163 2.96 18.35 8.40
N ASP A 164 3.29 17.07 8.30
CA ASP A 164 4.63 16.55 8.02
C ASP A 164 4.54 15.31 7.12
N TRP A 165 5.70 14.75 6.74
CA TRP A 165 5.83 13.68 5.76
C TRP A 165 4.90 12.52 6.05
N VAL A 166 4.21 12.04 5.02
CA VAL A 166 3.45 10.79 5.10
C VAL A 166 4.47 9.67 5.15
N ARG A 167 4.42 8.86 6.22
CA ARG A 167 5.34 7.72 6.40
C ARG A 167 4.81 6.45 5.77
N ASP A 168 3.50 6.27 5.84
CA ASP A 168 2.85 5.08 5.31
C ASP A 168 1.39 5.36 4.96
N VAL A 169 0.88 4.64 3.97
CA VAL A 169 -0.52 4.69 3.53
C VAL A 169 -1.02 3.28 3.28
N ALA A 170 -2.24 2.99 3.73
CA ALA A 170 -2.86 1.68 3.56
C ALA A 170 -4.32 1.84 3.14
N TRP A 171 -4.70 1.22 2.03
CA TRP A 171 -6.09 1.13 1.60
C TRP A 171 -6.79 -0.04 2.31
N ALA A 172 -7.98 0.19 2.86
CA ALA A 172 -8.74 -0.85 3.55
C ALA A 172 -9.43 -1.80 2.55
N PRO A 173 -9.39 -3.12 2.76
CA PRO A 173 -10.17 -4.04 1.94
C PRO A 173 -11.68 -3.82 2.12
N ASN A 174 -12.37 -3.50 1.03
CA ASN A 174 -13.80 -3.21 0.99
C ASN A 174 -14.61 -4.48 0.73
N LEU A 175 -14.57 -5.45 1.64
CA LEU A 175 -15.39 -6.67 1.55
C LEU A 175 -16.87 -6.35 1.83
N GLY A 176 -17.55 -5.74 0.85
CA GLY A 176 -19.00 -5.51 0.83
C GLY A 176 -19.48 -4.20 1.46
N LEU A 177 -18.59 -3.33 1.94
CA LEU A 177 -18.96 -1.99 2.37
C LEU A 177 -19.13 -1.06 1.15
N PRO A 178 -20.13 -0.15 1.16
CA PRO A 178 -20.29 0.83 0.09
C PRO A 178 -19.23 1.95 0.17
N LYS A 179 -18.52 2.08 1.29
CA LYS A 179 -17.48 3.10 1.50
C LYS A 179 -16.09 2.56 1.20
N SER A 180 -15.21 3.42 0.67
CA SER A 180 -13.77 3.17 0.64
C SER A 180 -13.08 3.91 1.77
N THR A 181 -12.11 3.25 2.40
CA THR A 181 -11.35 3.79 3.53
C THR A 181 -9.86 3.69 3.26
N ILE A 182 -9.11 4.75 3.56
CA ILE A 182 -7.63 4.78 3.52
C ILE A 182 -7.14 5.25 4.88
N ALA A 183 -6.11 4.60 5.42
CA ALA A 183 -5.36 5.10 6.56
C ALA A 183 -4.05 5.72 6.08
N SER A 184 -3.70 6.88 6.64
CA SER A 184 -2.41 7.52 6.43
C SER A 184 -1.74 7.84 7.75
N ALA A 185 -0.47 7.47 7.87
CA ALA A 185 0.38 7.80 9.01
C ALA A 185 1.40 8.87 8.62
N SER A 186 1.66 9.80 9.55
CA SER A 186 2.64 10.87 9.35
C SER A 186 3.71 10.91 10.42
N GLN A 187 4.82 11.54 10.04
CA GLN A 187 5.90 11.93 10.92
C GLN A 187 5.45 12.89 12.03
N ASP A 188 4.36 13.64 11.83
CA ASP A 188 3.78 14.53 12.85
C ASP A 188 3.08 13.79 14.01
N GLY A 189 2.99 12.46 13.92
CA GLY A 189 2.39 11.59 14.91
C GLY A 189 0.88 11.45 14.81
N LYS A 190 0.26 12.03 13.79
CA LYS A 190 -1.17 11.84 13.51
C LYS A 190 -1.38 10.66 12.57
N VAL A 191 -2.46 9.93 12.84
CA VAL A 191 -3.06 9.02 11.88
C VAL A 191 -4.38 9.61 11.43
N ILE A 192 -4.58 9.69 10.12
CA ILE A 192 -5.81 10.19 9.51
C ILE A 192 -6.46 9.05 8.75
N ILE A 193 -7.77 8.92 8.93
CA ILE A 193 -8.63 8.02 8.18
C ILE A 193 -9.40 8.84 7.16
N TRP A 194 -9.22 8.48 5.90
CA TRP A 194 -9.90 9.07 4.77
C TRP A 194 -11.02 8.14 4.34
N THR A 195 -12.25 8.64 4.30
CA THR A 195 -13.41 7.87 3.86
C THR A 195 -14.08 8.55 2.68
N VAL A 196 -14.57 7.74 1.75
CA VAL A 196 -15.43 8.20 0.66
C VAL A 196 -16.62 7.25 0.51
N ALA A 197 -17.83 7.80 0.48
CA ALA A 197 -19.07 7.02 0.52
C ALA A 197 -19.45 6.42 -0.83
N LYS A 198 -19.17 7.13 -1.94
CA LYS A 198 -19.39 6.65 -3.31
C LYS A 198 -18.26 7.12 -4.21
N GLU A 199 -18.06 6.39 -5.30
CA GLU A 199 -17.10 6.81 -6.31
C GLU A 199 -17.51 8.17 -6.91
N GLY A 200 -16.56 9.11 -6.92
CA GLY A 200 -16.78 10.49 -7.38
C GLY A 200 -17.16 11.48 -6.27
N ASP A 201 -17.46 11.01 -5.05
CA ASP A 201 -17.63 11.87 -3.89
C ASP A 201 -16.27 12.42 -3.42
N GLN A 202 -16.33 13.50 -2.64
CA GLN A 202 -15.16 14.07 -1.99
C GLN A 202 -14.70 13.17 -0.83
N TRP A 203 -13.38 13.05 -0.69
CA TRP A 203 -12.79 12.33 0.42
C TRP A 203 -12.87 13.15 1.70
N GLU A 204 -13.37 12.54 2.78
CA GLU A 204 -13.45 13.15 4.09
C GLU A 204 -12.36 12.58 4.99
N GLY A 205 -11.52 13.44 5.56
CA GLY A 205 -10.47 13.04 6.49
C GLY A 205 -10.87 13.26 7.94
N LYS A 206 -10.69 12.24 8.78
CA LYS A 206 -10.88 12.30 10.23
C LYS A 206 -9.59 11.92 10.94
N VAL A 207 -9.15 12.74 11.88
CA VAL A 207 -8.00 12.40 12.73
C VAL A 207 -8.43 11.26 13.66
N LEU A 208 -7.75 10.13 13.56
CA LEU A 208 -8.01 8.95 14.39
C LEU A 208 -7.44 9.16 15.79
N ASN A 209 -6.16 9.51 15.86
CA ASN A 209 -5.50 9.85 17.11
C ASN A 209 -4.21 10.63 16.83
N ASP A 210 -3.76 11.37 17.84
CA ASP A 210 -2.45 12.03 17.86
C ASP A 210 -1.56 11.29 18.87
N PHE A 211 -0.62 10.50 18.34
CA PHE A 211 0.28 9.65 19.12
C PHE A 211 1.43 10.44 19.75
N LYS A 212 1.59 11.74 19.42
CA LYS A 212 2.69 12.61 19.87
C LYS A 212 4.09 12.12 19.53
N THR A 213 4.20 11.00 18.81
CA THR A 213 5.41 10.40 18.32
C THR A 213 5.22 9.99 16.86
N PRO A 214 6.29 9.97 16.06
CA PRO A 214 6.18 9.61 14.65
C PRO A 214 5.53 8.24 14.46
N VAL A 215 4.59 8.14 13.53
CA VAL A 215 3.95 6.86 13.20
C VAL A 215 4.62 6.30 11.95
N CYS A 216 5.14 5.08 12.06
CA CYS A 216 6.00 4.49 11.03
C CYS A 216 5.22 3.66 10.00
N ARG A 217 4.21 2.92 10.45
CA ARG A 217 3.45 1.98 9.62
C ARG A 217 1.99 1.90 10.01
N VAL A 218 1.14 1.67 9.01
CA VAL A 218 -0.29 1.39 9.16
C VAL A 218 -0.65 0.16 8.33
N SER A 219 -1.45 -0.75 8.90
CA SER A 219 -1.86 -1.96 8.19
C SER A 219 -3.29 -2.37 8.55
N TRP A 220 -4.09 -2.65 7.54
CA TRP A 220 -5.46 -3.13 7.72
C TRP A 220 -5.50 -4.64 7.90
N SER A 221 -6.44 -5.11 8.72
CA SER A 221 -6.82 -6.52 8.72
C SER A 221 -7.41 -6.91 7.36
N LEU A 222 -7.31 -8.19 6.98
CA LEU A 222 -7.89 -8.69 5.71
C LEU A 222 -9.40 -8.41 5.61
N THR A 223 -10.10 -8.30 6.74
CA THR A 223 -11.53 -7.96 6.80
C THR A 223 -11.82 -6.46 6.73
N GLY A 224 -10.80 -5.59 6.80
CA GLY A 224 -10.95 -4.13 6.77
C GLY A 224 -11.48 -3.49 8.06
N ASN A 225 -11.70 -4.27 9.12
CA ASN A 225 -12.35 -3.82 10.35
C ASN A 225 -11.40 -3.38 11.45
N ILE A 226 -10.13 -3.79 11.39
CA ILE A 226 -9.11 -3.46 12.39
C ILE A 226 -7.93 -2.81 11.68
N LEU A 227 -7.47 -1.70 12.24
CA LEU A 227 -6.25 -1.02 11.81
C LEU A 227 -5.15 -1.24 12.85
N ALA A 228 -4.00 -1.75 12.42
CA ALA A 228 -2.78 -1.77 13.22
C ALA A 228 -1.95 -0.52 12.93
N VAL A 229 -1.50 0.15 13.98
CA VAL A 229 -0.69 1.37 13.92
C VAL A 229 0.60 1.13 14.70
N ALA A 230 1.76 1.28 14.04
CA ALA A 230 3.07 1.20 14.69
C ALA A 230 3.64 2.59 14.95
N ASP A 231 3.87 2.90 16.21
CA ASP A 231 4.44 4.17 16.65
C ASP A 231 5.97 4.12 16.81
N GLY A 232 6.57 5.30 16.98
CA GLY A 232 8.00 5.46 17.23
C GLY A 232 8.46 5.03 18.63
N ASN A 233 7.54 4.65 19.52
CA ASN A 233 7.84 4.16 20.87
C ASN A 233 7.91 2.63 20.93
N ASN A 234 8.10 1.98 19.78
CA ASN A 234 8.15 0.52 19.65
C ASN A 234 6.84 -0.17 20.09
N SER A 235 5.70 0.53 20.04
CA SER A 235 4.39 -0.02 20.39
C SER A 235 3.53 -0.18 19.14
N VAL A 236 2.73 -1.24 19.10
CA VAL A 236 1.70 -1.41 18.07
C VAL A 236 0.34 -1.32 18.72
N THR A 237 -0.49 -0.40 18.25
CA THR A 237 -1.85 -0.22 18.75
C THR A 237 -2.85 -0.72 17.70
N LEU A 238 -3.90 -1.39 18.15
CA LEU A 238 -4.99 -1.85 17.28
C LEU A 238 -6.20 -0.95 17.48
N TRP A 239 -6.81 -0.55 16.38
CA TRP A 239 -7.93 0.38 16.35
C TRP A 239 -9.10 -0.22 15.59
N LYS A 240 -10.31 0.07 16.04
CA LYS A 240 -11.55 -0.35 15.40
C LYS A 240 -12.56 0.78 15.40
N GLU A 241 -13.29 0.92 14.30
CA GLU A 241 -14.42 1.83 14.19
C GLU A 241 -15.62 1.28 14.98
N ALA A 242 -16.14 2.08 15.89
CA ALA A 242 -17.36 1.79 16.62
C ALA A 242 -18.60 2.18 15.78
N VAL A 243 -19.78 1.80 16.26
CA VAL A 243 -21.06 1.98 15.53
C VAL A 243 -21.41 3.46 15.33
N ASP A 244 -20.88 4.33 16.19
CA ASP A 244 -20.98 5.79 16.12
C ASP A 244 -20.01 6.43 15.11
N GLY A 245 -19.13 5.65 14.47
CA GLY A 245 -18.09 6.16 13.57
C GLY A 245 -16.86 6.72 14.30
N GLU A 246 -16.77 6.54 15.63
CA GLU A 246 -15.58 6.87 16.40
C GLU A 246 -14.58 5.73 16.39
N TRP A 247 -13.29 6.07 16.31
CA TRP A 247 -12.22 5.08 16.35
C TRP A 247 -11.80 4.84 17.79
N GLN A 248 -11.85 3.58 18.21
CA GLN A 248 -11.48 3.17 19.56
C GLN A 248 -10.25 2.27 19.53
N GLN A 249 -9.33 2.51 20.45
CA GLN A 249 -8.19 1.64 20.67
C GLN A 249 -8.68 0.35 21.33
N VAL A 250 -8.45 -0.78 20.64
CA VAL A 250 -8.82 -2.12 21.11
C VAL A 250 -7.77 -2.66 22.07
N THR A 251 -6.49 -2.54 21.71
CA THR A 251 -5.38 -3.05 22.52
C THR A 251 -4.05 -2.42 22.10
N THR A 252 -3.05 -2.56 22.96
CA THR A 252 -1.64 -2.28 22.67
C THR A 252 -0.84 -3.57 22.77
N VAL A 253 -0.04 -3.84 21.75
CA VAL A 253 0.85 -4.99 21.68
C VAL A 253 2.29 -4.49 21.89
N GLU A 254 2.93 -5.05 22.92
CA GLU A 254 4.35 -4.80 23.18
C GLU A 254 5.25 -5.67 22.29
N PRO A 255 6.47 -5.20 21.95
CA PRO A 255 7.31 -5.76 20.89
C PRO A 255 7.79 -7.20 21.13
N LYS A 256 7.69 -7.73 22.35
CA LYS A 256 8.12 -9.11 22.67
C LYS A 256 7.33 -10.20 21.93
N ASN A 257 6.18 -9.87 21.32
CA ASN A 257 5.33 -10.80 20.58
C ASN A 257 5.17 -10.45 19.08
N LEU A 258 5.94 -9.51 18.53
CA LEU A 258 5.64 -8.83 17.26
C LEU A 258 6.47 -9.26 16.05
N LEU A 259 6.96 -10.50 16.00
CA LEU A 259 7.84 -10.95 14.92
C LEU A 259 7.17 -11.14 13.53
N PHE A 260 5.85 -10.99 13.36
CA PHE A 260 5.18 -11.39 12.11
C PHE A 260 3.99 -10.54 11.60
N PHE A 261 3.76 -9.32 12.11
CA PHE A 261 2.54 -8.58 11.75
C PHE A 261 2.62 -7.67 10.51
N PHE A 262 3.80 -7.46 9.91
CA PHE A 262 3.96 -6.51 8.79
C PHE A 262 4.39 -7.15 7.47
N LEU A 263 4.12 -8.45 7.26
CA LEU A 263 4.06 -8.96 5.89
C LEU A 263 2.74 -8.52 5.30
N THR A 264 2.79 -7.54 4.39
CA THR A 264 1.65 -7.18 3.53
C THR A 264 1.38 -8.36 2.60
N VAL A 265 0.50 -9.26 3.04
CA VAL A 265 -0.14 -10.21 2.13
C VAL A 265 -1.18 -9.40 1.38
N SER A 266 -1.05 -9.30 0.04
CA SER A 266 -2.03 -8.62 -0.80
C SER A 266 -3.42 -9.22 -0.55
N SER A 267 -4.41 -8.37 -0.29
CA SER A 267 -5.82 -8.75 -0.17
C SER A 267 -6.42 -9.19 -1.50
#